data_AF-A0A6L9L7N2-F1
#
_entry.id   AF-A0A6L9L7N2-F1
#
_cell.length_a   1.000
_cell.length_b   1.000
_cell.length_c   1.000
_cell.angle_alpha   90.00
_cell.angle_beta   90.00
_cell.angle_gamma   90.00
#
_symmetry.space_group_name_H-M   'P 1'
#
loop_
_entity.id
_entity.type
_entity.pdbx_description
1 polymer ?
#
loop_
_entity_poly.entity_id
_entity_poly.type
_entity_poly.pdbx_seq_one_letter_code
_entity_poly.pdbx_strand_id
1 'polypeptide(L)' 'MGLSAGAKHDFAGGVGELAGLKSIMFIGLEDVKGRGIERHGSPVAQIRHYKLLNEKGQHWAIIHVTADGLVTDYDIVEQ' A
#
# COMPACT_ATOMS: atom_id res chain seq x y z
N MET A 1 1.51 -8.35 -9.62
CA MET A 1 0.90 -7.83 -8.37
C MET A 1 -0.52 -7.42 -8.71
N GLY A 2 -1.51 -7.75 -7.86
CA GLY A 2 -2.92 -7.46 -8.08
C GLY A 2 -3.59 -6.93 -6.82
N LEU A 3 -4.88 -6.59 -6.91
CA LEU A 3 -5.68 -6.09 -5.79
C LEU A 3 -6.51 -7.21 -5.16
N SER A 4 -6.69 -7.17 -3.83
CA SER A 4 -7.65 -8.00 -3.13
C SER A 4 -9.08 -7.67 -3.60
N ALA A 5 -10.02 -8.60 -3.39
CA ALA A 5 -11.41 -8.37 -3.80
C ALA A 5 -12.00 -7.13 -3.12
N GLY A 6 -11.68 -6.91 -1.84
CA GLY A 6 -12.11 -5.73 -1.08
C GLY A 6 -11.51 -4.44 -1.64
N ALA A 7 -10.20 -4.43 -1.93
CA ALA A 7 -9.50 -3.24 -2.42
C ALA A 7 -9.92 -2.81 -3.84
N LYS A 8 -10.45 -3.71 -4.67
CA LYS A 8 -10.84 -3.34 -6.05
C LYS A 8 -11.88 -2.23 -6.10
N HIS A 9 -12.77 -2.14 -5.10
CA HIS A 9 -13.80 -1.10 -5.05
C HIS A 9 -13.17 0.27 -4.76
N ASP A 10 -12.34 0.36 -3.72
CA ASP A 10 -11.71 1.61 -3.28
C ASP A 10 -10.69 2.15 -4.29
N PHE A 11 -9.97 1.27 -5.00
CA PHE A 11 -8.97 1.68 -5.99
C PHE A 11 -9.57 1.99 -7.37
N ALA A 12 -10.87 1.78 -7.59
CA ALA A 12 -11.52 2.00 -8.88
C ALA A 12 -11.45 3.48 -9.33
N GLY A 13 -11.37 4.41 -8.37
CA GLY A 13 -11.18 5.84 -8.62
C GLY A 13 -9.74 6.27 -8.92
N GLY A 14 -8.79 5.33 -8.88
CA GLY A 14 -7.35 5.63 -8.89
C GLY A 14 -6.86 6.12 -7.52
N VAL A 15 -5.55 6.35 -7.43
CA VAL A 15 -4.89 6.83 -6.21
C VAL A 15 -4.33 8.23 -6.49
N GLY A 16 -5.00 9.27 -5.98
CA GLY A 16 -4.65 10.66 -6.26
C GLY A 16 -3.25 11.05 -5.78
N GLU A 17 -2.79 10.44 -4.69
CA GLU A 17 -1.49 10.66 -4.08
C GLU A 17 -0.34 10.09 -4.92
N LEU A 18 -0.64 9.18 -5.85
CA LEU A 18 0.30 8.67 -6.85
C LEU A 18 0.25 9.46 -8.16
N ALA A 19 -0.64 10.45 -8.29
CA ALA A 19 -0.64 11.31 -9.48
C ALA A 19 0.68 12.10 -9.58
N GLY A 20 1.27 12.10 -10.77
CA GLY A 20 2.56 12.76 -11.00
C GLY A 20 3.75 12.08 -10.29
N LEU A 21 3.66 10.77 -10.00
CA LEU A 21 4.77 10.01 -9.42
C LEU A 21 6.02 10.08 -10.30
N LYS A 22 7.13 10.56 -9.72
CA LYS A 22 8.44 10.69 -10.34
C LYS A 22 9.37 9.55 -9.96
N SER A 23 9.34 9.11 -8.69
CA SER A 23 10.12 7.96 -8.24
C SER A 23 9.46 7.22 -7.08
N ILE A 24 9.78 5.93 -6.99
CA ILE A 24 9.41 5.05 -5.89
C ILE A 24 10.66 4.28 -5.45
N MET A 25 10.89 4.22 -4.15
CA MET A 25 12.00 3.52 -3.53
C MET A 25 11.48 2.59 -2.45
N PHE A 26 11.85 1.32 -2.52
CA PHE A 26 11.56 0.36 -1.45
C PHE A 26 12.47 0.63 -0.25
N ILE A 27 11.87 0.62 0.94
CA ILE A 27 12.55 0.96 2.20
C ILE A 27 12.64 -0.27 3.09
N GLY A 28 11.58 -1.05 3.16
CA GLY A 28 11.55 -2.22 4.04
C GLY A 28 10.26 -3.01 3.94
N LEU A 29 10.31 -4.21 4.51
CA LEU A 29 9.18 -5.13 4.60
C LEU A 29 9.11 -5.68 6.02
N GLU A 30 7.89 -5.79 6.53
CA GLU A 30 7.57 -6.42 7.79
C GLU A 30 6.66 -7.63 7.54
N ASP A 31 7.02 -8.78 8.13
CA ASP A 31 6.13 -9.94 8.21
C ASP A 31 5.22 -9.80 9.43
N VAL A 32 3.93 -9.74 9.16
CA VAL A 32 2.88 -9.55 10.16
C VAL A 32 1.86 -10.68 10.13
N LYS A 33 2.18 -11.80 9.46
CA LYS A 33 1.29 -12.95 9.36
C LYS A 33 0.92 -13.47 10.76
N GLY A 34 -0.37 -13.72 10.97
CA GLY A 34 -0.87 -14.22 12.25
C GLY A 34 -0.97 -13.17 13.36
N ARG A 35 -0.65 -11.89 13.09
CA ARG A 35 -0.85 -10.79 14.05
C ARG A 35 -2.29 -10.26 14.10
N GLY A 36 -3.20 -10.82 13.30
CA GLY A 36 -4.63 -10.44 13.28
C GLY A 36 -4.91 -9.08 12.65
N ILE A 37 -4.01 -8.57 11.81
CA ILE A 37 -4.21 -7.31 11.07
C ILE A 37 -5.10 -7.58 9.86
N GLU A 38 -6.15 -6.78 9.67
CA GLU A 38 -7.05 -6.85 8.52
C GLU A 38 -7.24 -5.47 7.89
N ARG A 39 -7.34 -5.44 6.57
CA ARG A 39 -7.70 -4.24 5.81
C ARG A 39 -8.66 -4.62 4.69
N HIS A 40 -9.74 -3.85 4.51
CA HIS A 40 -10.77 -4.10 3.51
C HIS A 40 -11.26 -5.57 3.51
N GLY A 41 -11.46 -6.12 4.71
CA GLY A 41 -11.93 -7.49 4.93
C GLY A 41 -10.94 -8.60 4.55
N SER A 42 -9.68 -8.26 4.25
CA SER A 42 -8.63 -9.25 3.95
C SER A 42 -7.52 -9.25 5.00
N PRO A 43 -7.01 -10.41 5.40
CA PRO A 43 -5.93 -10.52 6.38
C PRO A 43 -4.59 -10.07 5.77
N VAL A 44 -3.90 -9.19 6.48
CA VAL A 44 -2.57 -8.70 6.10
C VAL A 44 -1.51 -9.69 6.56
N ALA A 45 -0.63 -10.08 5.64
CA ALA A 45 0.52 -10.93 5.93
C ALA A 45 1.83 -10.16 5.87
N GLN A 46 1.90 -9.11 5.05
CA GLN A 46 3.09 -8.28 4.90
C GLN A 46 2.72 -6.80 4.86
N ILE A 47 3.58 -5.98 5.46
CA ILE A 47 3.54 -4.53 5.30
C ILE A 47 4.81 -4.12 4.56
N ARG A 48 4.67 -3.28 3.53
CA ARG A 48 5.80 -2.79 2.73
C ARG A 48 5.89 -1.29 2.79
N HIS A 49 7.08 -0.79 3.08
CA HIS A 49 7.35 0.63 3.20
C HIS A 49 8.06 1.12 1.95
N TYR A 50 7.53 2.19 1.38
CA TYR A 50 8.08 2.87 0.23
C TYR A 50 8.23 4.35 0.52
N LYS A 51 9.22 4.93 -0.14
CA LYS A 51 9.39 6.36 -0.25
C LYS A 51 9.02 6.76 -1.67
N LEU A 52 8.14 7.75 -1.78
CA LEU A 52 7.60 8.25 -3.03
C LEU A 52 8.08 9.68 -3.25
N LEU A 53 8.33 10.04 -4.50
CA LEU A 53 8.49 11.42 -4.93
C LEU A 53 7.47 11.67 -6.03
N ASN A 54 6.60 12.65 -5.85
CA ASN A 54 5.68 13.12 -6.88
C ASN A 54 5.89 14.63 -7.12
N GLU A 55 4.97 15.27 -7.85
CA GLU A 55 5.03 16.72 -8.10
C GLU A 55 4.79 17.57 -6.85
N LYS A 56 4.06 17.06 -5.86
CA LYS A 56 3.76 17.73 -4.59
C LYS A 56 4.90 17.60 -3.58
N GLY A 57 5.77 16.61 -3.75
CA GLY A 57 6.96 16.44 -2.93
C GLY A 57 7.25 14.99 -2.60
N GLN A 58 7.94 14.79 -1.48
CA GLN A 58 8.33 13.48 -0.99
C GLN A 58 7.29 12.98 0.02
N HIS A 59 6.83 11.75 -0.14
CA HIS A 59 5.85 11.09 0.72
C HIS A 59 6.33 9.70 1.12
N TRP A 60 5.76 9.16 2.20
CA TRP A 60 5.96 7.75 2.56
C TRP A 60 4.67 6.98 2.30
N ALA A 61 4.81 5.78 1.75
CA ALA A 61 3.70 4.88 1.49
C ALA A 61 3.87 3.59 2.26
N ILE A 62 2.79 3.14 2.90
CA ILE A 62 2.70 1.88 3.61
C ILE A 62 1.71 1.02 2.84
N ILE A 63 2.15 -0.09 2.29
CA ILE A 63 1.32 -0.99 1.47
C ILE A 63 1.02 -2.25 2.26
N HIS A 64 -0.26 -2.55 2.42
CA HIS A 64 -0.75 -3.75 3.11
C HIS A 64 -0.99 -4.86 2.11
N VAL A 65 -0.34 -6.00 2.33
CA VAL A 65 -0.34 -7.12 1.39
C VAL A 65 -0.78 -8.40 2.09
N THR A 66 -1.67 -9.14 1.43
CA THR A 66 -2.18 -10.44 1.87
C THR A 66 -1.15 -11.55 1.65
N ALA A 67 -1.40 -12.75 2.20
CA ALA A 67 -0.46 -13.88 2.10
C ALA A 67 -0.24 -14.38 0.66
N ASP A 68 -1.22 -14.17 -0.22
CA ASP A 68 -1.18 -14.46 -1.65
C ASP A 68 -0.56 -13.31 -2.48
N GLY A 69 -0.05 -12.27 -1.83
CA GLY A 69 0.68 -11.18 -2.49
C GLY A 69 -0.23 -10.14 -3.15
N LEU A 70 -1.50 -10.06 -2.74
CA LEU A 70 -2.43 -9.04 -3.21
C LEU A 70 -2.35 -7.80 -2.32
N VAL A 71 -2.36 -6.61 -2.94
CA VAL A 71 -2.51 -5.37 -2.19
C VAL A 71 -3.94 -5.28 -1.72
N THR A 72 -4.11 -5.10 -0.41
CA THR A 72 -5.43 -4.94 0.18
C THR A 72 -5.69 -3.52 0.64
N ASP A 73 -4.66 -2.71 0.87
CA ASP A 73 -4.80 -1.31 1.28
C ASP A 73 -3.48 -0.56 1.15
N TYR A 74 -3.54 0.76 1.28
CA TYR A 74 -2.37 1.62 1.41
C TYR A 74 -2.65 2.82 2.31
N ASP A 75 -1.61 3.29 2.99
CA ASP A 75 -1.61 4.56 3.70
C ASP A 75 -0.50 5.45 3.12
N ILE A 76 -0.82 6.74 2.93
CA ILE A 76 0.17 7.78 2.62
C ILE A 76 0.42 8.58 3.87
N VAL A 77 1.68 8.67 4.27
CA VAL A 77 2.12 9.45 5.43
C VAL A 77 2.84 10.69 4.91
N GLU A 78 2.20 11.83 5.11
CA GLU A 78 2.78 13.16 4.90
C GLU A 78 3.53 13.59 6.17
N GLN A 79 4.59 14.37 6.00
CA GLN A 79 5.42 14.87 7.09
C GLN A 79 5.16 16.35 7.33
#